data_AF-A0A3D5VF65-F1
#
_entry.id   AF-A0A3D5VF65-F1
#
_cell.length_a   1.000
_cell.length_b   1.000
_cell.length_c   1.000
_cell.angle_alpha   90.00
_cell.angle_beta   90.00
_cell.angle_gamma   90.00
#
_symmetry.space_group_name_H-M   'P 1'
#
loop_
_entity.id
_entity.type
_entity.pdbx_description
1 polymer ?
#
loop_
_entity_poly.entity_id
_entity_poly.type
_entity_poly.pdbx_seq_one_letter_code
_entity_poly.pdbx_strand_id
1 'polypeptide(L)' 'MYKILIVEDDSTIAALVAENLGQWGYQAQCVSDFNNVSAEFEAVQP' A
#
# COMPACT_ATOMS: atom_id res chain seq x y z
N MET A 1 -9.18 -8.39 -9.81
CA MET A 1 -8.61 -7.05 -9.57
C MET A 1 -7.48 -7.26 -8.58
N TYR A 2 -6.25 -6.83 -8.88
CA TYR A 2 -5.11 -7.01 -7.96
C TYR A 2 -5.06 -5.84 -6.98
N LYS A 3 -4.86 -6.16 -5.71
CA LYS A 3 -4.63 -5.17 -4.66
C LYS A 3 -3.14 -5.21 -4.31
N ILE A 4 -2.61 -4.07 -3.88
CA ILE A 4 -1.19 -3.89 -3.57
C ILE A 4 -1.11 -3.21 -2.22
N LEU A 5 -0.43 -3.83 -1.26
CA LEU A 5 -0.06 -3.19 0.00
C LEU A 5 1.40 -2.73 -0.10
N ILE A 6 1.63 -1.44 0.09
CA ILE A 6 2.94 -0.81 0.03
C ILE A 6 3.48 -0.70 1.46
N VAL A 7 4.62 -1.33 1.70
CA VAL A 7 5.39 -1.24 2.95
C VAL A 7 6.64 -0.41 2.66
N GLU A 8 6.62 0.87 3.04
CA GLU A 8 7.69 1.84 2.75
C GLU A 8 7.74 2.86 3.89
N ASP A 9 8.92 3.10 4.47
CA ASP A 9 9.10 3.97 5.65
C ASP A 9 9.04 5.46 5.34
N ASP A 10 9.42 5.88 4.13
CA ASP A 10 9.24 7.25 3.68
C ASP A 10 7.84 7.48 3.11
N SER A 11 7.05 8.33 3.78
CA SER A 11 5.67 8.63 3.38
C SER A 11 5.56 9.29 2.00
N THR A 12 6.59 10.04 1.56
CA THR A 12 6.63 10.68 0.26
C THR A 12 6.78 9.64 -0.84
N ILE A 13 7.69 8.68 -0.65
CA ILE A 13 7.92 7.59 -1.59
C ILE A 13 6.68 6.68 -1.64
N ALA A 14 6.14 6.30 -0.48
CA ALA A 14 4.95 5.46 -0.38
C ALA A 14 3.77 6.06 -1.15
N ALA A 15 3.49 7.36 -0.95
CA ALA A 15 2.41 8.07 -1.62
C ALA A 15 2.65 8.17 -3.14
N LEU A 16 3.87 8.50 -3.56
CA LEU A 16 4.22 8.58 -4.98
C LEU A 16 4.02 7.23 -5.69
N VAL A 17 4.43 6.13 -5.06
CA VAL A 17 4.25 4.78 -5.62
C VAL A 17 2.75 4.43 -5.71
N ALA A 18 1.98 4.71 -4.66
CA ALA A 18 0.53 4.46 -4.64
C ALA A 18 -0.21 5.23 -5.75
N GLU A 19 0.14 6.50 -5.95
CA GLU A 19 -0.46 7.34 -7.00
C GLU A 19 -0.16 6.79 -8.40
N ASN A 20 1.09 6.46 -8.69
CA ASN A 20 1.50 5.91 -9.99
C ASN A 20 0.82 4.56 -10.28
N LEU A 21 0.73 3.68 -9.27
CA LEU A 21 0.02 2.42 -9.40
C LEU A 21 -1.48 2.63 -9.64
N GLY A 22 -2.08 3.63 -9.00
CA GLY A 22 -3.47 4.03 -9.23
C GLY A 22 -3.73 4.46 -10.67
N GLN A 23 -2.80 5.18 -11.31
CA GLN A 23 -2.90 5.57 -12.72
C GLN A 23 -2.91 4.36 -13.68
N TRP A 24 -2.30 3.24 -13.28
CA TRP A 24 -2.32 1.99 -14.03
C TRP A 24 -3.53 1.10 -13.70
N GLY A 25 -4.45 1.58 -12.86
CA GLY A 25 -5.68 0.88 -12.49
C GLY A 25 -5.53 -0.12 -11.35
N TYR A 26 -4.41 -0.11 -10.62
CA TYR A 26 -4.23 -0.94 -9.44
C TYR A 26 -4.90 -0.31 -8.21
N GLN A 27 -5.39 -1.16 -7.31
CA GLN A 27 -5.76 -0.72 -5.95
C GLN A 27 -4.52 -0.82 -5.06
N ALA A 28 -3.84 0.30 -4.86
CA ALA A 28 -2.69 0.38 -3.97
C ALA A 28 -3.04 1.07 -2.64
N GLN A 29 -2.55 0.55 -1.52
CA GLN A 29 -2.70 1.12 -0.19
C GLN A 29 -1.37 1.09 0.55
N CYS A 30 -1.02 2.18 1.22
CA CYS A 30 0.19 2.26 2.05
C CYS A 30 -0.10 1.76 3.47
N VAL A 31 0.88 1.07 4.06
CA VAL A 31 0.85 0.71 5.48
C VAL A 31 0.86 1.96 6.36
N SER A 32 0.09 1.93 7.43
CA SER A 32 0.01 3.00 8.43
C SER A 32 0.75 2.69 9.75
N ASP A 33 0.85 1.41 10.11
CA ASP A 33 1.55 0.91 11.29
C ASP A 33 2.51 -0.23 10.92
N PHE A 34 3.81 0.09 10.89
CA PHE A 34 4.87 -0.87 10.60
C PHE A 34 5.01 -1.98 11.65
N ASN A 35 4.49 -1.80 12.86
CA ASN A 35 4.50 -2.86 13.87
C ASN A 35 3.39 -3.89 13.63
N ASN A 36 2.43 -3.58 12.76
CA ASN A 36 1.24 -4.38 12.55
C ASN A 36 0.91 -4.63 11.07
N VAL A 37 1.94 -4.72 10.23
CA VAL A 37 1.81 -4.98 8.77
C VAL A 37 0.96 -6.20 8.47
N SER A 38 1.09 -7.28 9.28
CA SER A 38 0.30 -8.50 9.07
C SER A 38 -1.20 -8.28 9.22
N ALA A 39 -1.64 -7.48 10.20
CA ALA A 39 -3.06 -7.17 10.37
C ALA A 39 -3.57 -6.29 9.22
N GLU A 40 -2.76 -5.33 8.75
CA GLU A 40 -3.11 -4.51 7.58
C GLU A 40 -3.20 -5.36 6.31
N PHE A 41 -2.30 -6.33 6.12
CA PHE A 41 -2.35 -7.27 5.02
C PHE A 41 -3.63 -8.11 5.05
N GLU A 42 -4.01 -8.65 6.20
CA GLU A 42 -5.27 -9.41 6.35
C GLU A 42 -6.51 -8.55 6.08
N ALA A 43 -6.48 -7.27 6.46
CA ALA A 43 -7.59 -6.34 6.25
C ALA A 43 -7.73 -5.91 4.78
N VAL A 44 -6.61 -5.61 4.11
CA VAL A 44 -6.59 -5.16 2.71
C VAL A 44 -6.83 -6.32 1.76
N GLN A 45 -6.39 -7.52 2.12
CA GLN A 45 -6.33 -8.72 1.28
C GLN A 45 -5.69 -8.43 -0.09
N PRO A 46 -4.40 -8.00 -0.13
CA PRO A 46 -3.68 -7.65 -1.34
C PRO A 46 -3.58 -8.83 -2.33
#